data_AF-A0A1M7SPJ9-F1
#
_entry.id   AF-A0A1M7SPJ9-F1
#
_cell.length_a   1.000
_cell.length_b   1.000
_cell.length_c   1.000
_cell.angle_alpha   90.00
_cell.angle_beta   90.00
_cell.angle_gamma   90.00
#
_symmetry.space_group_name_H-M   'P 1'
#
loop_
_entity.id
_entity.type
_entity.pdbx_description
1 polymer ?
#
loop_
_entity_poly.entity_id
_entity_poly.type
_entity_poly.pdbx_seq_one_letter_code
_entity_poly.pdbx_strand_id
1 'polypeptide(L)'
;MTSTSLIGSRSAGVRRCGRTLAFAWLVTLVLSSLPAIVAVELAGVRPDAAHWGTAAAAVPLSALAWAWRPARPVRRYLLVMLVVFGVAYLLPPLLGGWTGTGGSALSQALASKTVFLVVAAAVAGLLVGGLRMTPREALLTPGHLAAPSGLRLPGRSRGVSWAVLGPVAAGGLFALLATSVWLESGLEPAAWERLVPVLPLVIACAAFNALSEEVVYRSGPLATLIGVVGSRQAVLLTSVWFGLAHYSGSVPEGFDGVLQSGALALLLGGAMVATRGLGWPLLIHFAVDLVVFASIAVVSS
;
A
#
# COMPACT_ATOMS: atom_id res chain seq x y z
N MET A 1 26.06 -35.31 29.50
CA MET A 1 26.19 -34.07 28.69
C MET A 1 24.82 -33.71 28.14
N THR A 2 24.09 -32.89 28.88
CA THR A 2 22.73 -32.45 28.59
C THR A 2 22.80 -31.17 27.76
N SER A 3 22.35 -31.26 26.50
CA SER A 3 22.29 -30.12 25.58
C SER A 3 21.06 -29.27 25.90
N THR A 4 21.32 -28.07 26.41
CA THR A 4 20.31 -27.08 26.80
C THR A 4 19.67 -26.47 25.55
N SER A 5 18.37 -26.72 25.40
CA SER A 5 17.46 -26.06 24.48
C SER A 5 17.51 -24.53 24.62
N LEU A 6 18.01 -23.85 23.59
CA LEU A 6 17.94 -22.40 23.39
C LEU A 6 17.02 -22.09 22.20
N ILE A 7 15.73 -22.39 22.31
CA ILE A 7 14.71 -21.80 21.43
C ILE A 7 13.60 -21.23 22.28
N GLY A 8 13.83 -19.99 22.70
CA GLY A 8 12.88 -19.18 23.43
C GLY A 8 13.19 -17.71 23.22
N SER A 9 13.24 -17.24 21.96
CA SER A 9 13.18 -15.80 21.69
C SER A 9 11.75 -15.32 21.97
N ARG A 10 11.44 -15.18 23.26
CA ARG A 10 10.37 -14.29 23.72
C ARG A 10 10.70 -12.92 23.14
N SER A 11 9.93 -12.49 22.15
CA SER A 11 9.88 -11.09 21.74
C SER A 11 9.73 -10.26 23.01
N ALA A 12 10.74 -9.48 23.36
CA ALA A 12 10.71 -8.59 24.50
C ALA A 12 9.43 -7.75 24.40
N GLY A 13 8.51 -8.02 25.33
CA GLY A 13 7.18 -7.45 25.34
C GLY A 13 7.26 -5.96 25.62
N VAL A 14 7.29 -5.15 24.55
CA VAL A 14 6.84 -3.77 24.65
C VAL A 14 5.40 -3.85 25.15
N ARG A 15 5.18 -3.49 26.42
CA ARG A 15 3.82 -3.35 26.97
C ARG A 15 3.08 -2.38 26.07
N ARG A 16 2.18 -2.91 25.25
CA ARG A 16 1.39 -2.11 24.30
C ARG A 16 0.48 -1.23 25.12
N CYS A 17 0.77 0.07 25.17
CA CYS A 17 -0.15 1.03 25.73
C CYS A 17 -1.36 1.09 24.81
N GLY A 18 -2.52 0.59 25.26
CA GLY A 18 -3.76 0.59 24.46
C GLY A 18 -4.11 1.97 23.90
N ARG A 19 -3.73 3.04 24.62
CA ARG A 19 -3.91 4.44 24.19
C ARG A 19 -3.05 4.80 22.97
N THR A 20 -1.80 4.35 22.90
CA THR A 20 -0.92 4.58 21.74
C THR A 20 -1.44 3.85 20.52
N LEU A 21 -1.91 2.60 20.68
CA LEU A 21 -2.52 1.84 19.60
C LEU A 21 -3.82 2.50 19.11
N ALA A 22 -4.70 2.92 20.02
CA ALA A 22 -5.92 3.63 19.67
C ALA A 22 -5.63 4.94 18.92
N PHE A 23 -4.58 5.67 19.33
CA PHE A 23 -4.17 6.88 18.62
C PHE A 23 -3.62 6.58 17.21
N ALA A 24 -2.87 5.49 17.03
CA ALA A 24 -2.43 5.07 15.70
C ALA A 24 -3.62 4.76 14.78
N TRP A 25 -4.62 4.01 15.28
CA TRP A 25 -5.87 3.76 14.56
C TRP A 25 -6.62 5.04 14.21
N LEU A 26 -6.72 5.98 15.16
CA LEU A 26 -7.35 7.27 14.92
C LEU A 26 -6.64 8.04 13.79
N VAL A 27 -5.31 8.10 13.81
CA VAL A 27 -4.52 8.73 12.73
C VAL A 27 -4.79 8.05 11.39
N THR A 28 -4.78 6.72 11.34
CA THR A 28 -5.03 5.95 10.12
C THR A 28 -6.41 6.23 9.54
N LEU A 29 -7.46 6.15 10.37
CA LEU A 29 -8.84 6.31 9.91
C LEU A 29 -9.13 7.75 9.49
N VAL A 30 -8.69 8.74 10.28
CA VAL A 30 -8.95 10.15 9.97
C VAL A 30 -8.13 10.63 8.76
N LEU A 31 -6.88 10.19 8.59
CA LEU A 31 -6.06 10.56 7.43
C LEU A 31 -6.20 9.60 6.23
N SER A 32 -7.17 8.69 6.27
CA SER A 32 -7.57 7.87 5.12
C SER A 32 -8.63 8.57 4.27
N SER A 33 -9.12 7.90 3.24
CA SER A 33 -10.32 8.28 2.49
C SER A 33 -11.61 8.10 3.28
N LEU A 34 -11.62 7.42 4.45
CA LEU A 34 -12.85 7.14 5.21
C LEU A 34 -13.70 8.40 5.52
N PRO A 35 -13.14 9.53 5.98
CA PRO A 35 -13.96 10.71 6.22
C PRO A 35 -14.60 11.24 4.94
N ALA A 36 -13.90 11.15 3.81
CA ALA A 36 -14.44 11.55 2.52
C ALA A 36 -15.55 10.60 2.06
N ILE A 37 -15.35 9.29 2.21
CA ILE A 37 -16.37 8.26 1.93
C ILE A 37 -17.63 8.53 2.76
N VAL A 38 -17.50 8.71 4.07
CA VAL A 38 -18.61 9.00 4.97
C VAL A 38 -19.32 10.30 4.59
N ALA A 39 -18.58 11.36 4.26
CA ALA A 39 -19.16 12.64 3.87
C ALA A 39 -19.95 12.54 2.56
N VAL A 40 -19.43 11.82 1.57
CA VAL A 40 -20.10 11.61 0.28
C VAL A 40 -21.33 10.71 0.44
N GLU A 41 -21.16 9.53 1.04
CA GLU A 41 -22.20 8.50 1.09
C GLU A 41 -23.32 8.81 2.08
N LEU A 42 -23.00 9.36 3.26
CA LEU A 42 -23.99 9.58 4.32
C LEU A 42 -24.51 11.02 4.37
N ALA A 43 -23.71 11.99 3.97
CA ALA A 43 -24.05 13.41 4.07
C ALA A 43 -24.26 14.09 2.70
N GLY A 44 -24.09 13.37 1.59
CA GLY A 44 -24.27 13.91 0.23
C GLY A 44 -23.30 15.05 -0.11
N VAL A 45 -22.15 15.12 0.57
CA VAL A 45 -21.12 16.12 0.31
C VAL A 45 -20.51 15.85 -1.06
N ARG A 46 -20.23 16.90 -1.83
CA ARG A 46 -19.56 16.74 -3.13
C ARG A 46 -18.16 16.13 -2.94
N PRO A 47 -17.72 15.18 -3.80
CA PRO A 47 -16.42 14.53 -3.66
C PRO A 47 -15.23 15.51 -3.62
N ASP A 48 -15.30 16.60 -4.38
CA ASP A 48 -14.29 17.66 -4.40
C ASP A 48 -14.29 18.54 -3.14
N ALA A 49 -15.36 18.54 -2.35
CA ALA A 49 -15.39 19.22 -1.06
C ALA A 49 -14.94 18.30 0.09
N ALA A 50 -15.09 16.99 -0.08
CA ALA A 50 -14.93 16.01 0.98
C ALA A 50 -13.48 15.94 1.56
N HIS A 51 -12.45 16.20 0.74
CA HIS A 51 -11.06 16.17 1.19
C HIS A 51 -10.67 17.33 2.12
N TRP A 52 -11.39 18.46 2.08
CA TRP A 52 -11.16 19.58 3.00
C TRP A 52 -11.54 19.25 4.44
N GLY A 53 -12.54 18.39 4.64
CA GLY A 53 -12.90 17.87 5.96
C GLY A 53 -11.75 17.09 6.60
N THR A 54 -11.08 16.24 5.81
CA THR A 54 -9.89 15.51 6.25
C THR A 54 -8.74 16.45 6.59
N ALA A 55 -8.51 17.48 5.77
CA ALA A 55 -7.48 18.49 6.03
C ALA A 55 -7.74 19.25 7.34
N ALA A 56 -8.99 19.63 7.61
CA ALA A 56 -9.38 20.27 8.86
C ALA A 56 -9.16 19.35 10.07
N ALA A 57 -9.44 18.05 9.93
CA ALA A 57 -9.24 17.06 11.00
C ALA A 57 -7.75 16.73 11.27
N ALA A 58 -6.86 16.96 10.30
CA ALA A 58 -5.42 16.76 10.47
C ALA A 58 -4.78 17.73 11.49
N VAL A 59 -5.31 18.95 11.61
CA VAL A 59 -4.82 19.98 12.54
C VAL A 59 -4.96 19.58 14.02
N PRO A 60 -6.15 19.23 14.54
CA PRO A 60 -6.28 18.80 15.93
C PRO A 60 -5.55 17.48 16.22
N LEU A 61 -5.47 16.56 15.25
CA LEU A 61 -4.65 15.35 15.40
C LEU A 61 -3.17 15.68 15.59
N SER A 62 -2.69 16.67 14.85
CA SER A 62 -1.34 17.18 15.00
C SER A 62 -1.17 17.85 16.36
N ALA A 63 -2.07 18.75 16.78
CA ALA A 63 -1.99 19.31 18.13
C ALA A 63 -1.94 18.22 19.22
N LEU A 64 -2.78 17.18 19.10
CA LEU A 64 -2.87 16.08 20.06
C LEU A 64 -1.59 15.23 20.07
N ALA A 65 -0.99 14.92 18.92
CA ALA A 65 0.25 14.15 18.85
C ALA A 65 1.43 14.84 19.54
N TRP A 66 1.42 16.17 19.61
CA TRP A 66 2.47 16.93 20.29
C TRP A 66 2.16 17.18 21.77
N ALA A 67 0.90 17.45 22.13
CA ALA A 67 0.48 17.71 23.51
C ALA A 67 0.35 16.43 24.37
N TRP A 68 -0.08 15.31 23.79
CA TRP A 68 -0.45 14.10 24.54
C TRP A 68 0.67 13.06 24.60
N ARG A 69 1.14 12.72 25.82
CA ARG A 69 2.28 11.80 26.03
C ARG A 69 2.11 10.42 25.34
N PRO A 70 0.95 9.74 25.39
CA PRO A 70 0.75 8.46 24.71
C PRO A 70 0.86 8.51 23.19
N ALA A 71 0.67 9.68 22.57
CA ALA A 71 0.74 9.86 21.12
C ALA A 71 2.16 10.12 20.60
N ARG A 72 3.11 10.48 21.47
CA ARG A 72 4.50 10.80 21.09
C ARG A 72 5.18 9.72 20.23
N PRO A 73 5.03 8.41 20.52
CA PRO A 73 5.63 7.37 19.70
C PRO A 73 5.10 7.33 18.26
N VAL A 74 3.89 7.85 18.01
CA VAL A 74 3.20 7.81 16.71
C VAL A 74 3.55 9.02 15.83
N ARG A 75 4.28 10.02 16.35
CA ARG A 75 4.59 11.26 15.60
C ARG A 75 5.27 11.03 14.25
N ARG A 76 6.19 10.06 14.15
CA ARG A 76 6.86 9.71 12.89
C ARG A 76 5.87 9.15 11.87
N TYR A 77 4.96 8.28 12.32
CA TYR A 77 3.89 7.75 11.49
C TYR A 77 2.94 8.87 11.03
N LEU A 78 2.52 9.75 11.95
CA LEU A 78 1.70 10.91 11.61
C LEU A 78 2.38 11.80 10.56
N LEU A 79 3.68 12.08 10.70
CA LEU A 79 4.41 12.88 9.72
C LEU A 79 4.41 12.24 8.32
N VAL A 80 4.63 10.92 8.23
CA VAL A 80 4.52 10.19 6.96
C VAL A 80 3.11 10.33 6.38
N MET A 81 2.07 10.10 7.18
CA MET A 81 0.68 10.22 6.75
C MET A 81 0.34 11.64 6.28
N LEU A 82 0.84 12.68 6.96
CA LEU A 82 0.61 14.08 6.57
C LEU A 82 1.32 14.43 5.26
N VAL A 83 2.53 13.92 5.02
CA VAL A 83 3.21 14.11 3.74
C VAL A 83 2.46 13.41 2.62
N VAL A 84 2.05 12.16 2.83
CA VAL A 84 1.23 11.43 1.85
C VAL A 84 -0.07 12.18 1.59
N PHE A 85 -0.77 12.60 2.65
CA PHE A 85 -2.03 13.33 2.51
C PHE A 85 -1.86 14.64 1.75
N GLY A 86 -0.87 15.46 2.14
CA GLY A 86 -0.60 16.75 1.51
C GLY A 86 -0.23 16.61 0.04
N VAL A 87 0.64 15.67 -0.30
CA VAL A 87 1.10 15.50 -1.68
C VAL A 87 0.06 14.76 -2.54
N ALA A 88 -0.66 13.77 -2.00
CA ALA A 88 -1.61 12.99 -2.79
C ALA A 88 -2.99 13.66 -2.95
N TYR A 89 -3.44 14.47 -1.99
CA TYR A 89 -4.80 15.04 -2.02
C TYR A 89 -4.83 16.55 -2.15
N LEU A 90 -3.87 17.28 -1.58
CA LEU A 90 -3.87 18.75 -1.65
C LEU A 90 -3.12 19.27 -2.87
N LEU A 91 -2.07 18.57 -3.30
CA LEU A 91 -1.25 19.02 -4.42
C LEU A 91 -1.95 18.87 -5.80
N PRO A 92 -2.68 17.78 -6.13
CA PRO A 92 -3.27 17.66 -7.47
C PRO A 92 -4.28 18.75 -7.84
N PRO A 93 -5.19 19.21 -6.95
CA PRO A 93 -6.05 20.37 -7.25
C PRO A 93 -5.26 21.66 -7.52
N LEU A 94 -4.13 21.85 -6.84
CA LEU A 94 -3.24 23.00 -7.04
C LEU A 94 -2.44 22.89 -8.35
N LEU A 95 -2.18 21.67 -8.81
CA LEU A 95 -1.52 21.35 -10.07
C LEU A 95 -2.50 21.10 -11.21
N GLY A 96 -3.79 21.43 -11.04
CA GLY A 96 -4.94 21.03 -11.87
C GLY A 96 -4.93 21.39 -13.38
N GLY A 97 -3.79 21.78 -13.94
CA GLY A 97 -3.55 21.91 -15.37
C GLY A 97 -2.43 21.03 -15.94
N TRP A 98 -1.75 20.20 -15.14
CA TRP A 98 -0.54 19.47 -15.59
C TRP A 98 -0.81 18.04 -16.06
N THR A 99 -1.82 17.36 -15.51
CA THR A 99 -2.30 16.07 -16.04
C THR A 99 -3.18 16.36 -17.25
N GLY A 100 -2.55 16.53 -18.42
CA GLY A 100 -3.19 16.97 -19.64
C GLY A 100 -4.49 16.22 -19.97
N THR A 101 -5.50 16.97 -20.42
CA THR A 101 -6.83 16.47 -20.82
C THR A 101 -6.84 15.77 -22.18
N GLY A 102 -5.70 15.27 -22.64
CA GLY A 102 -5.53 14.67 -23.98
C GLY A 102 -4.64 13.43 -23.94
N GLY A 103 -4.97 12.45 -24.80
CA GLY A 103 -4.26 11.18 -24.90
C GLY A 103 -5.12 9.96 -24.50
N SER A 104 -4.60 8.76 -24.76
CA SER A 104 -5.27 7.52 -24.38
C SER A 104 -5.40 7.37 -22.86
N ALA A 105 -6.34 6.53 -22.40
CA ALA A 105 -6.49 6.24 -20.97
C ALA A 105 -5.18 5.77 -20.33
N LEU A 106 -4.37 5.01 -21.08
CA LEU A 106 -3.09 4.50 -20.60
C LEU A 106 -2.02 5.60 -20.49
N SER A 107 -2.00 6.61 -21.38
CA SER A 107 -1.09 7.75 -21.21
C SER A 107 -1.47 8.63 -20.01
N GLN A 108 -2.78 8.80 -19.78
CA GLN A 108 -3.28 9.51 -18.59
C GLN A 108 -2.95 8.74 -17.31
N ALA A 109 -3.09 7.42 -17.33
CA ALA A 109 -2.68 6.54 -16.24
C ALA A 109 -1.18 6.69 -15.95
N LEU A 110 -0.31 6.62 -16.97
CA LEU A 110 1.13 6.81 -16.77
C LEU A 110 1.44 8.17 -16.14
N ALA A 111 0.81 9.25 -16.61
CA ALA A 111 1.01 10.58 -16.04
C ALA A 111 0.63 10.62 -14.56
N SER A 112 -0.54 10.08 -14.20
CA SER A 112 -1.00 9.95 -12.81
C SER A 112 -0.02 9.14 -11.97
N LYS A 113 0.46 7.99 -12.47
CA LYS A 113 1.41 7.13 -11.73
C LYS A 113 2.81 7.73 -11.64
N THR A 114 3.20 8.58 -12.58
CA THR A 114 4.43 9.37 -12.48
C THR A 114 4.35 10.41 -11.38
N VAL A 115 3.21 11.13 -11.26
CA VAL A 115 2.98 12.02 -10.11
C VAL A 115 3.02 11.23 -8.81
N PHE A 116 2.43 10.04 -8.80
CA PHE A 116 2.44 9.21 -7.59
C PHE A 116 3.85 8.72 -7.22
N LEU A 117 4.70 8.45 -8.22
CA LEU A 117 6.10 8.10 -8.02
C LEU A 117 6.90 9.25 -7.40
N VAL A 118 6.58 10.51 -7.72
CA VAL A 118 7.16 11.67 -7.03
C VAL A 118 6.76 11.69 -5.55
N VAL A 119 5.51 11.34 -5.21
CA VAL A 119 5.08 11.21 -3.81
C VAL A 119 5.85 10.11 -3.09
N ALA A 120 6.03 8.96 -3.75
CA ALA A 120 6.83 7.87 -3.21
C ALA A 120 8.29 8.27 -2.98
N ALA A 121 8.89 9.02 -3.92
CA ALA A 121 10.22 9.59 -3.74
C ALA A 121 10.28 10.57 -2.57
N ALA A 122 9.27 11.41 -2.38
CA ALA A 122 9.17 12.33 -1.24
C ALA A 122 9.06 11.56 0.10
N VAL A 123 8.27 10.49 0.16
CA VAL A 123 8.18 9.61 1.34
C VAL A 123 9.52 8.93 1.61
N ALA A 124 10.17 8.34 0.59
CA ALA A 124 11.49 7.73 0.73
C ALA A 124 12.55 8.74 1.21
N GLY A 125 12.55 9.95 0.64
CA GLY A 125 13.40 11.06 1.05
C GLY A 125 13.14 11.52 2.49
N LEU A 126 11.87 11.57 2.92
CA LEU A 126 11.49 11.83 4.31
C LEU A 126 12.05 10.74 5.24
N LEU A 127 11.90 9.46 4.90
CA LEU A 127 12.41 8.37 5.74
C LEU A 127 13.93 8.44 5.88
N VAL A 128 14.66 8.56 4.76
CA VAL A 128 16.12 8.47 4.76
C VAL A 128 16.78 9.77 5.17
N GLY A 129 16.39 10.89 4.58
CA GLY A 129 16.96 12.21 4.89
C GLY A 129 16.34 12.84 6.15
N GLY A 130 15.02 12.92 6.21
CA GLY A 130 14.30 13.61 7.28
C GLY A 130 14.31 12.86 8.62
N LEU A 131 14.04 11.55 8.59
CA LEU A 131 13.99 10.68 9.78
C LEU A 131 15.31 9.94 10.02
N ARG A 132 16.31 10.13 9.15
CA ARG A 132 17.66 9.54 9.25
C ARG A 132 17.65 8.02 9.34
N MET A 133 16.71 7.37 8.65
CA MET A 133 16.64 5.91 8.59
C MET A 133 17.58 5.40 7.49
N THR A 134 18.25 4.29 7.73
CA THR A 134 18.92 3.58 6.65
C THR A 134 17.87 3.02 5.67
N PRO A 135 18.19 2.82 4.37
CA PRO A 135 17.27 2.20 3.42
C PRO A 135 16.70 0.85 3.91
N ARG A 136 17.47 0.09 4.69
CA ARG A 136 17.04 -1.18 5.27
C ARG A 136 16.02 -1.00 6.40
N GLU A 137 16.20 0.00 7.28
CA GLU A 137 15.21 0.33 8.31
C GLU A 137 13.93 0.90 7.71
N ALA A 138 14.07 1.66 6.62
CA ALA A 138 12.98 2.21 5.84
C ALA A 138 12.25 1.16 4.97
N LEU A 139 12.71 -0.10 4.95
CA LEU A 139 12.15 -1.18 4.13
C LEU A 139 12.21 -0.87 2.61
N LEU A 140 13.24 -0.12 2.18
CA LEU A 140 13.50 0.28 0.80
C LEU A 140 14.56 -0.60 0.11
N THR A 141 14.94 -1.72 0.72
CA THR A 141 15.80 -2.74 0.07
C THR A 141 14.99 -3.98 -0.30
N PRO A 142 15.48 -4.87 -1.20
CA PRO A 142 14.78 -6.10 -1.53
C PRO A 142 14.49 -7.02 -0.33
N GLY A 143 15.29 -6.93 0.74
CA GLY A 143 15.18 -7.77 1.92
C GLY A 143 15.69 -9.19 1.70
N HIS A 144 15.31 -10.09 2.60
CA HIS A 144 15.67 -11.51 2.58
C HIS A 144 14.56 -12.31 1.87
N LEU A 145 14.66 -12.45 0.55
CA LEU A 145 13.62 -13.09 -0.27
C LEU A 145 13.35 -14.56 0.11
N ALA A 146 14.31 -15.24 0.73
CA ALA A 146 14.16 -16.62 1.22
C ALA A 146 13.74 -16.72 2.69
N ALA A 147 13.35 -15.62 3.34
CA ALA A 147 12.95 -15.61 4.75
C ALA A 147 11.78 -16.59 5.02
N PRO A 148 11.70 -17.16 6.23
CA PRO A 148 10.57 -18.01 6.61
C PRO A 148 9.26 -17.20 6.61
N SER A 149 8.18 -17.75 6.05
CA SER A 149 6.88 -17.05 5.98
C SER A 149 6.06 -17.17 7.26
N GLY A 150 6.45 -18.05 8.17
CA GLY A 150 5.66 -18.41 9.36
C GLY A 150 4.54 -19.41 9.07
N LEU A 151 4.23 -19.69 7.80
CA LEU A 151 3.29 -20.74 7.41
C LEU A 151 3.93 -22.12 7.57
N ARG A 152 3.18 -23.04 8.17
CA ARG A 152 3.54 -24.47 8.26
C ARG A 152 2.43 -25.26 7.58
N LEU A 153 2.80 -26.03 6.57
CA LEU A 153 1.85 -26.91 5.89
C LEU A 153 1.56 -28.14 6.78
N PRO A 154 0.31 -28.62 6.82
CA PRO A 154 -0.01 -29.88 7.50
C PRO A 154 0.92 -31.01 7.02
N GLY A 155 1.45 -31.80 7.97
CA GLY A 155 2.35 -32.92 7.66
C GLY A 155 3.81 -32.53 7.32
N ARG A 156 4.18 -31.23 7.31
CA ARG A 156 5.58 -30.80 7.14
C ARG A 156 6.16 -30.20 8.42
N SER A 157 7.35 -30.65 8.79
CA SER A 157 8.09 -30.13 9.95
C SER A 157 8.75 -28.77 9.69
N ARG A 158 9.08 -28.47 8.44
CA ARG A 158 9.69 -27.20 8.00
C ARG A 158 8.61 -26.21 7.56
N GLY A 159 8.76 -24.96 8.00
CA GLY A 159 7.94 -23.86 7.50
C GLY A 159 8.24 -23.56 6.03
N VAL A 160 7.28 -22.95 5.34
CA VAL A 160 7.44 -22.51 3.95
C VAL A 160 8.27 -21.23 3.92
N SER A 161 9.18 -21.10 2.96
CA SER A 161 9.94 -19.88 2.74
C SER A 161 9.23 -18.96 1.75
N TRP A 162 9.54 -17.66 1.84
CA TRP A 162 9.08 -16.68 0.87
C TRP A 162 9.66 -16.89 -0.54
N ALA A 163 10.78 -17.63 -0.68
CA ALA A 163 11.29 -18.02 -2.00
C ALA A 163 10.33 -18.94 -2.77
N VAL A 164 9.44 -19.66 -2.06
CA VAL A 164 8.38 -20.49 -2.66
C VAL A 164 7.05 -19.75 -2.64
N LEU A 165 6.70 -19.15 -1.49
CA LEU A 165 5.41 -18.48 -1.34
C LEU A 165 5.28 -17.24 -2.24
N GLY A 166 6.36 -16.49 -2.44
CA GLY A 166 6.39 -15.28 -3.26
C GLY A 166 6.01 -15.54 -4.72
N PRO A 167 6.70 -16.44 -5.45
CA PRO A 167 6.35 -16.77 -6.83
C PRO A 167 4.95 -17.38 -6.96
N VAL A 168 4.55 -18.24 -6.02
CA VAL A 168 3.21 -18.84 -6.01
C VAL A 168 2.14 -17.77 -5.83
N ALA A 169 2.36 -16.80 -4.95
CA ALA A 169 1.45 -15.68 -4.75
C ALA A 169 1.39 -14.77 -5.99
N ALA A 170 2.55 -14.38 -6.55
CA ALA A 170 2.61 -13.52 -7.73
C ALA A 170 1.94 -14.19 -8.95
N GLY A 171 2.34 -15.42 -9.28
CA GLY A 171 1.78 -16.17 -10.40
C GLY A 171 0.33 -16.57 -10.18
N GLY A 172 -0.04 -16.96 -8.97
CA GLY A 172 -1.42 -17.33 -8.62
C GLY A 172 -2.39 -16.15 -8.70
N LEU A 173 -2.02 -14.99 -8.16
CA LEU A 173 -2.84 -13.77 -8.26
C LEU A 173 -2.88 -13.23 -9.68
N PHE A 174 -1.77 -13.23 -10.41
CA PHE A 174 -1.73 -12.90 -11.83
C PHE A 174 -2.70 -13.78 -12.62
N ALA A 175 -2.59 -15.11 -12.48
CA ALA A 175 -3.42 -16.05 -13.21
C ALA A 175 -4.90 -15.91 -12.83
N LEU A 176 -5.21 -15.81 -11.54
CA LEU A 176 -6.58 -15.62 -11.06
C LEU A 176 -7.22 -14.36 -11.65
N LEU A 177 -6.51 -13.22 -11.58
CA LEU A 177 -7.02 -11.96 -12.10
C LEU A 177 -7.11 -11.97 -13.62
N ALA A 178 -6.09 -12.50 -14.32
CA ALA A 178 -6.08 -12.59 -15.77
C ALA A 178 -7.22 -13.49 -16.28
N THR A 179 -7.48 -14.62 -15.61
CA THR A 179 -8.63 -15.48 -15.93
C THR A 179 -9.95 -14.77 -15.66
N SER A 180 -10.07 -14.03 -14.55
CA SER A 180 -11.31 -13.29 -14.23
C SER A 180 -11.59 -12.23 -15.31
N VAL A 181 -10.59 -11.41 -15.64
CA VAL A 181 -10.67 -10.43 -16.72
C VAL A 181 -11.00 -11.11 -18.05
N TRP A 182 -10.35 -12.22 -18.38
CA TRP A 182 -10.62 -12.97 -19.61
C TRP A 182 -12.08 -13.43 -19.70
N LEU A 183 -12.62 -13.99 -18.61
CA LEU A 183 -14.00 -14.48 -18.56
C LEU A 183 -15.02 -13.34 -18.64
N GLU A 184 -14.73 -12.19 -18.04
CA GLU A 184 -15.63 -11.03 -18.04
C GLU A 184 -15.61 -10.25 -19.36
N SER A 185 -14.43 -10.11 -19.98
CA SER A 185 -14.26 -9.30 -21.20
C SER A 185 -14.34 -10.12 -22.50
N GLY A 186 -14.27 -11.45 -22.43
CA GLY A 186 -14.37 -12.33 -23.59
C GLY A 186 -13.27 -12.08 -24.64
N LEU A 187 -12.03 -11.81 -24.19
CA LEU A 187 -10.91 -11.31 -25.02
C LEU A 187 -10.77 -12.07 -26.35
N GLU A 188 -11.29 -11.46 -27.42
CA GLU A 188 -11.13 -11.95 -28.79
C GLU A 188 -9.68 -11.77 -29.27
N PRO A 189 -9.25 -12.47 -30.35
CA PRO A 189 -7.92 -12.28 -30.93
C PRO A 189 -7.53 -10.80 -31.18
N ALA A 190 -8.50 -9.94 -31.51
CA ALA A 190 -8.33 -8.50 -31.69
C ALA A 190 -7.87 -7.75 -30.40
N ALA A 191 -8.07 -8.31 -29.21
CA ALA A 191 -7.53 -7.75 -27.97
C ALA A 191 -6.00 -7.82 -27.94
N TRP A 192 -5.41 -8.90 -28.47
CA TRP A 192 -3.95 -9.07 -28.50
C TRP A 192 -3.29 -8.11 -29.48
N GLU A 193 -3.92 -7.86 -30.63
CA GLU A 193 -3.44 -6.89 -31.61
C GLU A 193 -3.40 -5.46 -31.04
N ARG A 194 -4.33 -5.12 -30.14
CA ARG A 194 -4.35 -3.85 -29.42
C ARG A 194 -3.35 -3.79 -28.25
N LEU A 195 -3.18 -4.89 -27.52
CA LEU A 195 -2.34 -4.93 -26.32
C LEU A 195 -0.84 -4.93 -26.65
N VAL A 196 -0.41 -5.69 -27.66
CA VAL A 196 1.02 -5.87 -27.97
C VAL A 196 1.75 -4.53 -28.22
N PRO A 197 1.22 -3.60 -29.05
CA PRO A 197 1.88 -2.32 -29.30
C PRO A 197 2.03 -1.43 -28.05
N VAL A 198 1.11 -1.55 -27.09
CA VAL A 198 1.08 -0.72 -25.88
C VAL A 198 1.68 -1.41 -24.65
N LEU A 199 2.16 -2.64 -24.79
CA LEU A 199 2.73 -3.43 -23.69
C LEU A 199 3.85 -2.71 -22.92
N PRO A 200 4.78 -1.96 -23.55
CA PRO A 200 5.78 -1.19 -22.81
C PRO A 200 5.15 -0.15 -21.86
N LEU A 201 4.05 0.47 -22.28
CA LEU A 201 3.34 1.47 -21.48
C LEU A 201 2.54 0.82 -20.35
N VAL A 202 1.96 -0.37 -20.58
CA VAL A 202 1.32 -1.19 -19.54
C VAL A 202 2.33 -1.58 -18.46
N ILE A 203 3.51 -2.08 -18.86
CA ILE A 203 4.60 -2.44 -17.94
C ILE A 203 5.06 -1.22 -17.14
N ALA A 204 5.23 -0.06 -17.79
CA ALA A 204 5.61 1.17 -17.11
C ALA A 204 4.57 1.61 -16.07
N CYS A 205 3.29 1.60 -16.42
CA CYS A 205 2.20 1.93 -15.50
C CYS A 205 2.20 0.99 -14.29
N ALA A 206 2.28 -0.32 -14.53
CA ALA A 206 2.30 -1.33 -13.47
C ALA A 206 3.52 -1.17 -12.53
N ALA A 207 4.71 -0.95 -13.10
CA ALA A 207 5.92 -0.77 -12.32
C ALA A 207 5.87 0.53 -11.48
N PHE A 208 5.42 1.64 -12.07
CA PHE A 208 5.33 2.92 -11.37
C PHE A 208 4.27 2.86 -10.28
N ASN A 209 3.11 2.25 -10.56
CA ASN A 209 2.05 2.10 -9.58
C ASN A 209 2.49 1.24 -8.40
N ALA A 210 2.92 0.00 -8.66
CA ALA A 210 3.34 -0.93 -7.63
C ALA A 210 4.46 -0.36 -6.76
N LEU A 211 5.49 0.25 -7.36
CA LEU A 211 6.57 0.88 -6.59
C LEU A 211 6.05 2.04 -5.73
N SER A 212 5.21 2.89 -6.31
CA SER A 212 4.70 4.06 -5.59
C SER A 212 3.83 3.65 -4.41
N GLU A 213 2.91 2.72 -4.63
CA GLU A 213 1.99 2.24 -3.61
C GLU A 213 2.68 1.45 -2.51
N GLU A 214 3.70 0.63 -2.85
CA GLU A 214 4.46 -0.07 -1.83
C GLU A 214 5.26 0.90 -0.95
N VAL A 215 5.84 1.95 -1.52
CA VAL A 215 6.58 2.94 -0.73
C VAL A 215 5.64 3.79 0.14
N VAL A 216 4.54 4.28 -0.45
CA VAL A 216 3.59 5.19 0.20
C VAL A 216 2.75 4.49 1.27
N TYR A 217 2.12 3.36 0.93
CA TYR A 217 1.18 2.69 1.81
C TYR A 217 1.82 1.61 2.70
N ARG A 218 3.07 1.20 2.45
CA ARG A 218 3.75 0.15 3.23
C ARG A 218 5.08 0.61 3.80
N SER A 219 6.13 0.81 2.99
CA SER A 219 7.47 1.10 3.52
C SER A 219 7.46 2.30 4.47
N GLY A 220 6.86 3.43 4.07
CA GLY A 220 6.65 4.61 4.91
C GLY A 220 6.01 4.30 6.27
N PRO A 221 4.75 3.86 6.30
CA PRO A 221 4.04 3.64 7.55
C PRO A 221 4.57 2.43 8.35
N LEU A 222 4.95 1.31 7.72
CA LEU A 222 5.45 0.13 8.43
C LEU A 222 6.80 0.42 9.12
N ALA A 223 7.71 1.12 8.44
CA ALA A 223 9.02 1.46 9.01
C ALA A 223 8.88 2.32 10.28
N THR A 224 7.80 3.09 10.41
CA THR A 224 7.53 3.94 11.57
C THR A 224 6.62 3.30 12.62
N LEU A 225 5.76 2.33 12.24
CA LEU A 225 4.78 1.71 13.14
C LEU A 225 5.24 0.40 13.81
N ILE A 226 6.06 -0.42 13.14
CA ILE A 226 6.38 -1.77 13.65
C ILE A 226 6.98 -1.73 15.07
N GLY A 227 7.90 -0.80 15.32
CA GLY A 227 8.52 -0.62 16.64
C GLY A 227 7.59 -0.02 17.70
N VAL A 228 6.44 0.53 17.30
CA VAL A 228 5.51 1.26 18.17
C VAL A 228 4.31 0.40 18.57
N VAL A 229 3.66 -0.22 17.58
CA VAL A 229 2.42 -1.00 17.78
C VAL A 229 2.59 -2.50 17.56
N GLY A 230 3.77 -2.92 17.07
CA GLY A 230 4.07 -4.30 16.70
C GLY A 230 3.58 -4.66 15.30
N SER A 231 4.24 -5.63 14.67
CA SER A 231 4.04 -5.94 13.25
C SER A 231 2.61 -6.27 12.86
N ARG A 232 1.89 -7.06 13.67
CA ARG A 232 0.49 -7.44 13.36
C ARG A 232 -0.43 -6.22 13.26
N GLN A 233 -0.30 -5.26 14.17
CA GLN A 233 -1.12 -4.05 14.16
C GLN A 233 -0.65 -3.09 13.08
N ALA A 234 0.67 -2.96 12.87
CA ALA A 234 1.21 -2.13 11.79
C ALA A 234 0.69 -2.59 10.42
N VAL A 235 0.76 -3.90 10.13
CA VAL A 235 0.22 -4.48 8.88
C VAL A 235 -1.27 -4.22 8.78
N LEU A 236 -2.06 -4.49 9.82
CA LEU A 236 -3.51 -4.28 9.78
C LEU A 236 -3.90 -2.80 9.54
N LEU A 237 -3.22 -1.86 10.20
CA LEU A 237 -3.42 -0.41 9.98
C LEU A 237 -3.15 -0.04 8.52
N THR A 238 -2.02 -0.47 7.96
CA THR A 238 -1.66 -0.16 6.57
C THR A 238 -2.57 -0.84 5.55
N SER A 239 -3.05 -2.05 5.86
CA SER A 239 -3.97 -2.78 4.97
C SER A 239 -5.35 -2.16 4.94
N VAL A 240 -5.88 -1.72 6.09
CA VAL A 240 -7.14 -0.99 6.14
C VAL A 240 -7.01 0.34 5.40
N TRP A 241 -5.91 1.08 5.61
CA TRP A 241 -5.68 2.34 4.91
C TRP A 241 -5.65 2.16 3.39
N PHE A 242 -4.91 1.17 2.91
CA PHE A 242 -4.83 0.86 1.49
C PHE A 242 -6.18 0.41 0.92
N GLY A 243 -6.90 -0.44 1.66
CA GLY A 243 -8.26 -0.85 1.33
C GLY A 243 -9.16 0.36 1.08
N LEU A 244 -9.23 1.25 2.07
CA LEU A 244 -10.05 2.46 1.97
C LEU A 244 -9.65 3.35 0.78
N ALA A 245 -8.35 3.42 0.43
CA ALA A 245 -7.88 4.18 -0.72
C ALA A 245 -8.44 3.65 -2.07
N HIS A 246 -8.91 2.40 -2.10
CA HIS A 246 -9.54 1.74 -3.26
C HIS A 246 -11.07 1.73 -3.18
N TYR A 247 -11.67 2.63 -2.39
CA TYR A 247 -13.13 2.79 -2.42
C TYR A 247 -13.62 3.49 -3.69
N SER A 248 -12.84 4.43 -4.24
CA SER A 248 -13.24 5.22 -5.40
C SER A 248 -12.08 5.39 -6.37
N GLY A 249 -12.34 5.24 -7.68
CA GLY A 249 -11.32 5.44 -8.71
C GLY A 249 -10.30 4.31 -8.83
N SER A 250 -10.63 3.12 -8.33
CA SER A 250 -9.87 1.88 -8.50
C SER A 250 -10.66 0.86 -9.31
N VAL A 251 -9.99 -0.20 -9.75
CA VAL A 251 -10.64 -1.33 -10.44
C VAL A 251 -10.29 -2.60 -9.67
N PRO A 252 -11.23 -3.24 -8.96
CA PRO A 252 -12.62 -2.81 -8.70
C PRO A 252 -12.71 -1.61 -7.73
N GLU A 253 -13.84 -0.90 -7.76
CA GLU A 253 -14.17 0.19 -6.81
C GLU A 253 -15.20 -0.25 -5.76
N GLY A 254 -15.58 0.67 -4.89
CA GLY A 254 -16.54 0.45 -3.81
C GLY A 254 -16.04 -0.50 -2.75
N PHE A 255 -16.96 -1.19 -2.09
CA PHE A 255 -16.64 -2.12 -1.00
C PHE A 255 -15.81 -3.32 -1.47
N ASP A 256 -16.05 -3.79 -2.71
CA ASP A 256 -15.27 -4.88 -3.30
C ASP A 256 -13.82 -4.45 -3.52
N GLY A 257 -13.61 -3.23 -4.04
CA GLY A 257 -12.30 -2.58 -4.11
C GLY A 257 -11.60 -2.56 -2.76
N VAL A 258 -12.29 -2.11 -1.70
CA VAL A 258 -11.75 -2.06 -0.33
C VAL A 258 -11.33 -3.44 0.18
N LEU A 259 -12.18 -4.45 -0.01
CA LEU A 259 -11.93 -5.80 0.52
C LEU A 259 -10.77 -6.49 -0.20
N GLN A 260 -10.77 -6.45 -1.54
CA GLN A 260 -9.75 -7.12 -2.34
C GLN A 260 -8.37 -6.47 -2.16
N SER A 261 -8.31 -5.14 -2.27
CA SER A 261 -7.06 -4.40 -2.09
C SER A 261 -6.56 -4.49 -0.64
N GLY A 262 -7.46 -4.45 0.35
CA GLY A 262 -7.11 -4.67 1.76
C GLY A 262 -6.54 -6.06 2.03
N ALA A 263 -7.13 -7.11 1.43
CA ALA A 263 -6.64 -8.47 1.53
C ALA A 263 -5.26 -8.64 0.86
N LEU A 264 -5.09 -8.07 -0.33
CA LEU A 264 -3.78 -8.00 -0.98
C LEU A 264 -2.77 -7.29 -0.08
N ALA A 265 -3.13 -6.13 0.48
CA ALA A 265 -2.27 -5.38 1.39
C ALA A 265 -1.88 -6.15 2.65
N LEU A 266 -2.76 -7.02 3.19
CA LEU A 266 -2.42 -7.90 4.31
C LEU A 266 -1.31 -8.89 3.92
N LEU A 267 -1.41 -9.48 2.72
CA LEU A 267 -0.39 -10.37 2.17
C LEU A 267 0.93 -9.64 1.95
N LEU A 268 0.90 -8.49 1.25
CA LEU A 268 2.10 -7.71 0.92
C LEU A 268 2.77 -7.14 2.17
N GLY A 269 2.01 -6.59 3.12
CA GLY A 269 2.53 -6.12 4.40
C GLY A 269 3.13 -7.26 5.23
N GLY A 270 2.50 -8.43 5.23
CA GLY A 270 3.05 -9.64 5.84
C GLY A 270 4.37 -10.07 5.20
N ALA A 271 4.46 -10.04 3.87
CA ALA A 271 5.69 -10.33 3.13
C ALA A 271 6.79 -9.34 3.50
N MET A 272 6.50 -8.03 3.49
CA MET A 272 7.46 -6.97 3.79
C MET A 272 8.03 -7.09 5.20
N VAL A 273 7.18 -7.40 6.19
CA VAL A 273 7.62 -7.63 7.57
C VAL A 273 8.52 -8.86 7.68
N ALA A 274 8.13 -9.96 7.04
CA ALA A 274 8.85 -11.23 7.14
C ALA A 274 10.22 -11.18 6.45
N THR A 275 10.29 -10.55 5.27
CA THR A 275 11.53 -10.44 4.49
C THR A 275 12.37 -9.22 4.87
N ARG A 276 11.76 -8.26 5.59
CA ARG A 276 12.34 -6.94 5.92
C ARG A 276 12.75 -6.14 4.68
N GLY A 277 11.91 -6.17 3.64
CA GLY A 277 12.16 -5.43 2.41
C GLY A 277 11.03 -5.49 1.40
N LEU A 278 11.13 -4.65 0.37
CA LEU A 278 10.11 -4.44 -0.65
C LEU A 278 10.09 -5.49 -1.76
N GLY A 279 11.05 -6.42 -1.82
CA GLY A 279 11.24 -7.25 -3.01
C GLY A 279 10.01 -8.09 -3.36
N TRP A 280 9.52 -8.93 -2.44
CA TRP A 280 8.28 -9.67 -2.67
C TRP A 280 7.03 -8.80 -2.77
N PRO A 281 6.80 -7.81 -1.88
CA PRO A 281 5.68 -6.89 -2.02
C PRO A 281 5.59 -6.27 -3.42
N LEU A 282 6.71 -5.73 -3.92
CA LEU A 282 6.80 -5.13 -5.25
C LEU A 282 6.52 -6.12 -6.37
N LEU A 283 7.15 -7.31 -6.33
CA LEU A 283 7.00 -8.30 -7.40
C LEU A 283 5.57 -8.86 -7.48
N ILE A 284 4.94 -9.12 -6.33
CA ILE A 284 3.56 -9.62 -6.29
C ILE A 284 2.60 -8.52 -6.75
N HIS A 285 2.77 -7.29 -6.27
CA HIS A 285 1.92 -6.16 -6.65
C HIS A 285 2.07 -5.84 -8.14
N PHE A 286 3.30 -5.76 -8.65
CA PHE A 286 3.56 -5.57 -10.08
C PHE A 286 2.87 -6.62 -10.96
N ALA A 287 2.86 -7.89 -10.53
CA ALA A 287 2.17 -8.94 -11.27
C ALA A 287 0.65 -8.70 -11.33
N VAL A 288 0.03 -8.29 -10.22
CA VAL A 288 -1.39 -7.91 -10.20
C VAL A 288 -1.66 -6.72 -11.13
N ASP A 289 -0.86 -5.66 -11.00
CA ASP A 289 -1.03 -4.44 -11.79
C ASP A 289 -0.79 -4.64 -13.29
N LEU A 290 0.05 -5.60 -13.67
CA LEU A 290 0.24 -5.93 -15.08
C LEU A 290 -1.08 -6.34 -15.74
N VAL A 291 -1.93 -7.10 -15.01
CA VAL A 291 -3.26 -7.49 -15.49
C VAL A 291 -4.21 -6.30 -15.48
N VAL A 292 -4.19 -5.48 -14.43
CA VAL A 292 -5.06 -4.29 -14.32
C VAL A 292 -4.79 -3.30 -15.45
N PHE A 293 -3.53 -2.97 -15.73
CA PHE A 293 -3.21 -2.02 -16.80
C PHE A 293 -3.38 -2.63 -18.20
N ALA A 294 -3.19 -3.95 -18.35
CA ALA A 294 -3.52 -4.63 -19.59
C ALA A 294 -5.04 -4.61 -19.87
N SER A 295 -5.87 -4.83 -18.84
CA SER A 295 -7.32 -4.77 -18.99
C SER A 295 -7.79 -3.36 -19.33
N ILE A 296 -7.25 -2.32 -18.67
CA ILE A 296 -7.51 -0.92 -19.02
C ILE A 296 -7.14 -0.66 -20.49
N ALA A 297 -5.97 -1.10 -20.93
CA ALA A 297 -5.51 -0.89 -22.30
C ALA A 297 -6.47 -1.51 -23.34
N VAL A 298 -7.02 -2.69 -23.07
CA VAL A 298 -7.94 -3.38 -23.99
C VAL A 298 -9.37 -2.85 -23.93
N VAL A 299 -9.87 -2.49 -22.74
CA VAL A 299 -11.28 -2.08 -22.55
C VAL A 299 -11.50 -0.61 -22.95
N SER A 300 -10.47 0.24 -22.81
CA SER A 300 -10.54 1.67 -23.13
C SER A 300 -10.13 2.04 -24.56
N SER A 301 -9.87 1.05 -25.42
CA SER A 301 -9.43 1.24 -26.82
C SER A 301 -10.48 0.86 -27.85
#